data_AF-A0A7X9EUS2-F1
#
_entry.id   AF-A0A7X9EUS2-F1
#
_cell.length_a   1.000
_cell.length_b   1.000
_cell.length_c   1.000
_cell.angle_alpha   90.00
_cell.angle_beta   90.00
_cell.angle_gamma   90.00
#
_symmetry.space_group_name_H-M   'P 1'
#
loop_
_entity.id
_entity.type
_entity.pdbx_description
1 polymer ?
#
loop_
_entity_poly.entity_id
_entity_poly.type
_entity_poly.pdbx_seq_one_letter_code
_entity_poly.pdbx_strand_id
1 'polypeptide(L)'
;MQIESAIFAGDDNPGLWPDAFPAGYENRLTPKTSVLIFGDARNNWFNDQLPALEAIESHAKNVYWFNPEPESRWSSGDSRMHVYLRLQRLLFLPQPQSP
;
A
#
# COMPACT_ATOMS: atom_id res chain seq x y z
N MET A 1 -8.14 19.44 2.33
CA MET A 1 -7.57 18.13 1.99
C MET A 1 -6.98 17.57 3.26
N GLN A 2 -7.41 16.39 3.71
CA GLN A 2 -6.85 15.72 4.88
C GLN A 2 -5.92 14.63 4.36
N ILE A 3 -4.67 14.67 4.79
CA ILE A 3 -3.65 13.69 4.41
C ILE A 3 -3.51 12.75 5.62
N GLU A 4 -3.76 11.48 5.41
CA GLU A 4 -3.52 10.43 6.39
C GLU A 4 -2.41 9.54 5.82
N SER A 5 -1.33 9.34 6.58
CA SER A 5 -0.23 8.47 6.18
C SER A 5 -0.48 7.05 6.68
N ALA A 6 -0.42 6.07 5.78
CA ALA A 6 -0.46 4.66 6.13
C ALA A 6 0.87 4.03 5.70
N ILE A 7 1.73 3.69 6.66
CA ILE A 7 3.01 3.06 6.36
C ILE A 7 2.76 1.56 6.25
N PHE A 8 2.68 1.05 5.02
CA PHE A 8 2.78 -0.37 4.74
C PHE A 8 4.21 -0.68 4.31
N ALA A 9 5.13 -0.65 5.28
CA ALA A 9 6.42 -1.27 5.07
C ALA A 9 6.16 -2.77 4.91
N GLY A 10 6.68 -3.37 3.84
CA GLY A 10 6.91 -4.81 3.75
C GLY A 10 7.96 -5.20 4.79
N ASP A 11 7.57 -5.10 6.05
CA ASP A 11 8.40 -5.39 7.19
C ASP A 11 8.41 -6.92 7.37
N ASP A 12 9.59 -7.42 7.66
CA ASP A 12 10.00 -8.79 7.92
C ASP A 12 9.55 -9.30 9.31
N ASN A 13 8.58 -8.62 9.94
CA ASN A 13 8.13 -8.84 11.29
C ASN A 13 6.60 -9.06 11.35
N PRO A 14 6.13 -10.32 11.24
CA PRO A 14 4.69 -10.66 11.28
C PRO A 14 3.96 -10.24 12.56
N GLY A 15 4.69 -9.78 13.59
CA GLY A 15 4.15 -9.30 14.86
C GLY A 15 3.64 -7.85 14.87
N LEU A 16 3.89 -7.04 13.83
CA LEU A 16 3.46 -5.63 13.79
C LEU A 16 2.18 -5.38 12.98
N TRP A 17 1.69 -6.39 12.26
CA TRP A 17 0.43 -6.32 11.52
C TRP A 17 -0.89 -6.41 12.32
N PRO A 18 -0.92 -6.67 13.63
CA PRO A 18 -2.14 -6.42 14.40
C PRO A 18 -2.42 -4.91 14.60
N ASP A 19 -1.39 -4.05 14.54
CA ASP A 19 -1.49 -2.62 14.90
C ASP A 19 -1.23 -1.64 13.74
N ALA A 20 -0.67 -2.10 12.61
CA ALA A 20 -0.33 -1.24 11.46
C ALA A 20 -1.57 -0.61 10.78
N PHE A 21 -2.75 -1.20 10.97
CA PHE A 21 -4.02 -0.54 10.73
C PHE A 21 -4.86 -0.60 12.00
N PRO A 22 -4.84 0.46 12.83
CA PRO A 22 -5.58 0.46 14.09
C PRO A 22 -7.04 0.16 13.81
N ALA A 23 -7.61 -0.83 14.50
CA ALA A 23 -9.04 -1.11 14.43
C ALA A 23 -9.83 0.19 14.58
N GLY A 24 -10.71 0.51 13.62
CA GLY A 24 -11.51 1.74 13.60
C GLY A 24 -10.98 2.87 12.70
N TYR A 25 -9.84 2.68 12.01
CA TYR A 25 -9.33 3.66 11.04
C TYR A 25 -10.28 3.90 9.86
N GLU A 26 -11.07 2.88 9.49
CA GLU A 26 -11.99 2.91 8.36
C GLU A 26 -13.02 4.04 8.51
N ASN A 27 -13.41 4.34 9.74
CA ASN A 27 -14.32 5.44 10.08
C ASN A 27 -13.66 6.83 9.94
N ARG A 28 -12.33 6.90 9.84
CA ARG A 28 -11.56 8.14 9.61
C ARG A 28 -11.27 8.38 8.13
N LEU A 29 -11.39 7.35 7.29
CA LEU A 29 -11.24 7.50 5.86
C LEU A 29 -12.52 8.07 5.26
N THR A 30 -12.35 9.15 4.51
CA THR A 30 -13.44 9.78 3.78
C THR A 30 -13.03 9.94 2.32
N PRO A 31 -13.98 10.23 1.42
CA PRO A 31 -13.65 10.56 0.04
C PRO A 31 -12.74 11.80 -0.11
N LYS A 32 -12.51 12.60 0.95
CA LYS A 32 -11.57 13.74 0.96
C LYS A 32 -10.18 13.37 1.48
N THR A 33 -10.03 12.17 2.02
CA THR A 33 -8.77 11.64 2.55
C THR A 33 -7.88 11.20 1.39
N SER A 34 -6.61 11.56 1.46
CA SER A 34 -5.58 10.98 0.59
C SER A 34 -4.70 10.07 1.42
N VAL A 35 -4.49 8.85 0.94
CA VAL A 35 -3.66 7.83 1.58
C VAL A 35 -2.35 7.70 0.80
N LEU A 36 -1.23 7.77 1.52
CA LEU A 36 0.11 7.58 0.98
C LEU A 36 0.69 6.31 1.60
N ILE A 37 1.11 5.37 0.75
CA ILE A 37 1.74 4.10 1.08
C ILE A 37 3.20 4.16 0.63
N PHE A 38 4.12 3.79 1.53
CA PHE A 38 5.56 3.72 1.25
C PHE A 38 6.07 2.31 1.54
N GLY A 39 6.67 1.66 0.54
CA GLY A 39 7.21 0.30 0.69
C GLY A 39 7.35 -0.43 -0.65
N ASP A 40 8.17 -1.48 -0.69
CA ASP A 40 8.51 -2.22 -1.92
C ASP A 40 7.49 -3.30 -2.35
N ALA A 41 6.38 -3.39 -1.60
CA ALA A 41 5.33 -4.39 -1.79
C ALA A 41 5.78 -5.85 -1.65
N ARG A 42 6.91 -6.10 -0.97
CA ARG A 42 7.25 -7.45 -0.52
C ARG A 42 6.42 -7.80 0.71
N ASN A 43 5.94 -9.04 0.74
CA ASN A 43 5.16 -9.55 1.87
C ASN A 43 5.94 -10.56 2.70
N ASN A 44 7.21 -10.85 2.38
CA ASN A 44 8.05 -11.83 3.08
C ASN A 44 7.35 -13.18 3.28
N TRP A 45 6.61 -13.63 2.25
CA TRP A 45 5.79 -14.85 2.24
C TRP A 45 4.57 -14.87 3.18
N PHE A 46 4.17 -13.72 3.73
CA PHE A 46 2.94 -13.57 4.51
C PHE A 46 1.70 -13.34 3.62
N ASN A 47 0.54 -13.05 4.23
CA ASN A 47 -0.69 -12.75 3.49
C ASN A 47 -0.60 -11.38 2.80
N ASP A 48 -1.23 -11.20 1.65
CA ASP A 48 -1.16 -9.94 0.90
C ASP A 48 -1.91 -8.78 1.56
N GLN A 49 -2.77 -9.07 2.54
CA GLN A 49 -3.70 -8.13 3.16
C GLN A 49 -4.55 -7.34 2.15
N LEU A 50 -4.89 -7.98 1.04
CA LEU A 50 -5.73 -7.38 0.01
C LEU A 50 -7.06 -6.79 0.57
N PRO A 51 -7.77 -7.44 1.52
CA PRO A 51 -8.99 -6.86 2.08
C PRO A 51 -8.80 -5.51 2.78
N ALA A 52 -7.64 -5.26 3.40
CA ALA A 52 -7.36 -3.98 4.05
C ALA A 52 -7.15 -2.88 3.00
N LEU A 53 -6.43 -3.17 1.92
CA LEU A 53 -6.23 -2.23 0.81
C LEU A 53 -7.53 -1.95 0.04
N GLU A 54 -8.37 -2.97 -0.17
CA GLU A 54 -9.72 -2.82 -0.74
C GLU A 54 -10.60 -1.93 0.15
N ALA A 55 -10.54 -2.11 1.48
CA ALA A 55 -11.24 -1.24 2.41
C ALA A 55 -10.78 0.21 2.29
N ILE A 56 -9.47 0.47 2.21
CA ILE A 56 -8.93 1.81 2.00
C ILE A 56 -9.40 2.41 0.68
N GLU A 57 -9.31 1.64 -0.41
CA GLU A 57 -9.67 2.07 -1.76
C GLU A 57 -11.17 2.40 -1.89
N SER A 58 -12.01 1.67 -1.15
CA SER A 58 -13.45 1.93 -1.11
C SER A 58 -13.82 3.25 -0.40
N HIS A 59 -13.05 3.67 0.62
CA HIS A 59 -13.35 4.86 1.43
C HIS A 59 -12.60 6.14 0.96
N ALA A 60 -11.34 6.02 0.54
CA ALA A 60 -10.51 7.14 0.11
C ALA A 60 -10.50 7.28 -1.42
N LYS A 61 -10.63 8.51 -1.93
CA LYS A 61 -10.59 8.75 -3.40
C LYS A 61 -9.18 8.70 -3.98
N ASN A 62 -8.17 9.05 -3.19
CA ASN A 62 -6.79 9.13 -3.66
C ASN A 62 -5.91 8.22 -2.80
N VAL A 63 -5.43 7.12 -3.37
CA VAL A 63 -4.49 6.20 -2.72
C VAL A 63 -3.25 6.14 -3.59
N TYR A 64 -2.09 6.48 -3.02
CA TYR A 64 -0.82 6.52 -3.74
C TYR A 64 0.16 5.54 -3.12
N TRP A 65 0.86 4.77 -3.95
CA TRP A 65 1.93 3.87 -3.50
C TRP A 65 3.26 4.29 -4.11
N PHE A 66 4.19 4.62 -3.23
CA PHE A 66 5.58 4.93 -3.55
C PHE A 66 6.43 3.70 -3.32
N ASN A 67 6.53 2.88 -4.36
CA ASN A 67 7.39 1.71 -4.37
C ASN A 67 8.82 2.16 -4.74
N PRO A 68 9.82 2.00 -3.86
CA PRO A 68 11.20 2.38 -4.15
C PRO A 68 11.88 1.45 -5.15
N GLU A 69 11.35 0.24 -5.37
CA GLU A 69 11.90 -0.71 -6.34
C GLU A 69 11.44 -0.37 -7.77
N PRO A 70 12.29 -0.60 -8.78
CA PRO A 70 11.91 -0.41 -10.18
C PRO A 70 10.80 -1.39 -10.60
N GLU A 71 9.94 -0.96 -11.54
CA GLU A 71 8.80 -1.77 -12.04
C GLU A 71 9.22 -3.16 -12.54
N SER A 72 10.42 -3.29 -13.10
CA SER A 72 10.97 -4.58 -13.54
C SER A 72 11.12 -5.61 -12.41
N ARG A 73 11.19 -5.17 -11.14
CA ARG A 73 11.29 -6.03 -9.95
C ARG A 73 9.95 -6.31 -9.27
N TRP A 74 8.87 -5.63 -9.67
CA TRP A 74 7.53 -5.74 -9.06
C TRP A 74 6.87 -7.12 -9.24
N SER A 75 7.40 -7.92 -10.17
CA SER A 75 6.97 -9.31 -10.39
C SER A 75 8.07 -10.32 -10.05
N SER A 76 9.07 -9.90 -9.27
CA SER A 76 10.21 -10.75 -8.88
C SER A 76 10.16 -11.11 -7.40
N GLY A 77 10.64 -12.32 -7.08
CA GLY A 77 10.67 -12.82 -5.71
C GLY A 77 9.27 -12.90 -5.09
N ASP A 78 9.14 -12.38 -3.89
CA ASP A 78 7.91 -12.30 -3.10
C ASP A 78 7.20 -10.94 -3.25
N SER A 79 7.58 -10.13 -4.25
CA SER A 79 6.85 -8.89 -4.52
C SER A 79 5.41 -9.19 -4.94
N ARG A 80 4.46 -8.60 -4.21
CA ARG A 80 3.02 -8.72 -4.45
C ARG A 80 2.47 -7.55 -5.23
N MET A 81 3.35 -6.79 -5.87
CA MET A 81 2.96 -5.52 -6.47
C MET A 81 1.91 -5.72 -7.59
N HIS A 82 2.02 -6.81 -8.34
CA HIS A 82 1.03 -7.25 -9.33
C HIS A 82 -0.38 -7.50 -8.76
N VAL A 83 -0.49 -7.87 -7.49
CA VAL A 83 -1.78 -8.06 -6.80
C VAL A 83 -2.42 -6.70 -6.57
N TYR A 84 -1.66 -5.73 -6.04
CA TYR A 84 -2.17 -4.41 -5.67
C TYR A 84 -2.42 -3.51 -6.90
N LEU A 85 -1.72 -3.76 -8.02
CA LEU A 85 -2.01 -3.10 -9.31
C LEU A 85 -3.45 -3.31 -9.81
N ARG A 86 -4.19 -4.29 -9.26
CA ARG A 86 -5.59 -4.53 -9.62
C ARG A 86 -6.58 -3.58 -8.93
N LEU A 87 -6.13 -2.79 -7.96
CA LEU A 87 -6.96 -1.81 -7.26
C LEU A 87 -7.16 -0.58 -8.15
N GLN A 88 -8.40 -0.14 -8.33
CA GLN A 88 -8.74 0.82 -9.38
C GLN A 88 -8.27 2.24 -9.06
N ARG A 89 -8.21 2.61 -7.78
CA ARG A 89 -7.86 3.98 -7.34
C ARG A 89 -6.46 4.09 -6.74
N LEU A 90 -5.62 3.08 -6.96
CA LEU A 90 -4.27 3.08 -6.46
C LEU A 90 -3.32 3.56 -7.55
N LEU A 91 -2.80 4.77 -7.38
CA LEU A 91 -1.84 5.37 -8.29
C LEU A 91 -0.41 5.00 -7.87
N PHE A 92 0.34 4.47 -8.82
CA PHE A 92 1.76 4.21 -8.65
C PHE A 92 2.57 5.37 -9.15
N LEU A 93 3.57 5.75 -8.36
CA LEU A 93 4.51 6.78 -8.75
C LEU A 93 5.87 6.09 -8.98
N PRO A 94 6.16 5.67 -10.23
CA PRO A 94 7.45 5.09 -10.55
C PRO A 94 8.54 6.11 -10.25
N GLN A 95 9.63 5.64 -9.64
CA GLN A 95 10.80 6.49 -9.45
C GLN A 95 11.41 6.80 -10.83
N PRO A 96 11.96 8.02 -11.04
CA PRO A 96 12.82 8.27 -12.18
C PRO A 96 13.98 7.28 -12.12
N GLN A 97 14.10 6.43 -13.16
CA GLN A 97 15.27 5.56 -13.29
C GLN A 97 16.50 6.48 -13.32
N SER A 98 17.38 6.34 -12.32
CA SER A 98 18.67 7.04 -12.38
C SER A 98 19.44 6.50 -13.59
N PRO A 99 19.98 7.37 -14.47
CA PRO A 99 20.70 6.95 -15.66
C PRO A 99 22.00 6.19 -15.35
#